data_AF-A0A258B1L8-F1
#
_entry.id   AF-A0A258B1L8-F1
#
_cell.length_a   1.000
_cell.length_b   1.000
_cell.length_c   1.000
_cell.angle_alpha   90.00
_cell.angle_beta   90.00
_cell.angle_gamma   90.00
#
_symmetry.space_group_name_H-M   'P 1'
#
loop_
_entity.id
_entity.type
_entity.pdbx_description
1 polymer ?
#
loop_
_entity_poly.entity_id
_entity_poly.type
_entity_poly.pdbx_seq_one_letter_code
_entity_poly.pdbx_strand_id
1 'polypeptide(L)'
;MFSTLDERFRFYIQGAAMSEDAFNLFADKTIRGLQKEAAQKFTASLAKYSKWIMVGGERRRIFSVEPEKQDQYFEKLVRGAYYIAFGEPARGRIVTASPQFYSPGLDYKTLAENLGPVLNDGSIMKEYECPNPDIFRFRFGREGTPPKQAAAIVILLYGSVEILGLITPQDEQGG
;
A
#
# COMPACT_ATOMS: atom_id res chain seq x y z
N MET A 1 -5.94 16.70 10.90
CA MET A 1 -6.91 16.69 9.79
C MET A 1 -6.33 15.80 8.71
N PHE A 2 -7.00 14.70 8.34
CA PHE A 2 -6.51 13.87 7.23
C PHE A 2 -6.61 14.69 5.94
N SER A 3 -5.58 14.59 5.08
CA SER A 3 -5.67 15.23 3.77
C SER A 3 -6.80 14.57 2.98
N THR A 4 -7.44 15.30 2.06
CA THR A 4 -8.43 14.71 1.15
C THR A 4 -7.84 13.50 0.42
N LEU A 5 -6.53 13.47 0.18
CA LEU A 5 -5.84 12.33 -0.40
C LEU A 5 -5.87 11.08 0.51
N ASP A 6 -5.56 11.25 1.79
CA ASP A 6 -5.51 10.16 2.77
C ASP A 6 -6.88 9.48 2.93
N GLU A 7 -7.95 10.28 2.96
CA GLU A 7 -9.31 9.75 3.02
C GLU A 7 -9.65 8.95 1.77
N ARG A 8 -9.30 9.46 0.58
CA ARG A 8 -9.52 8.73 -0.69
C ARG A 8 -8.79 7.40 -0.72
N PHE A 9 -7.53 7.36 -0.28
CA PHE A 9 -6.76 6.13 -0.24
C PHE A 9 -7.28 5.13 0.80
N ARG A 10 -7.76 5.60 1.95
CA ARG A 10 -8.46 4.74 2.91
C ARG A 10 -9.64 4.02 2.26
N PHE A 11 -10.45 4.74 1.48
CA PHE A 11 -11.57 4.15 0.74
C PHE A 11 -11.12 3.19 -0.36
N TYR A 12 -10.07 3.50 -1.12
CA TYR A 12 -9.51 2.58 -2.12
C TYR A 12 -9.04 1.27 -1.48
N ILE A 13 -8.30 1.35 -0.38
CA ILE A 13 -7.79 0.19 0.36
C ILE A 13 -8.94 -0.65 0.92
N GLN A 14 -9.93 -0.01 1.57
CA GLN A 14 -11.10 -0.73 2.07
C GLN A 14 -11.86 -1.41 0.93
N GLY A 15 -12.04 -0.73 -0.19
CA GLY A 15 -12.72 -1.29 -1.35
C GLY A 15 -11.95 -2.42 -2.03
N ALA A 16 -10.61 -2.38 -2.02
CA ALA A 16 -9.74 -3.46 -2.49
C ALA A 16 -9.85 -4.72 -1.62
N ALA A 17 -10.16 -4.56 -0.33
CA ALA A 17 -10.31 -5.67 0.60
C ALA A 17 -11.69 -6.33 0.59
N MET A 18 -12.66 -5.73 -0.09
CA MET A 18 -14.04 -6.21 -0.12
C MET A 18 -14.29 -7.16 -1.30
N SER A 19 -15.19 -8.12 -1.09
CA SER A 19 -15.81 -8.87 -2.20
C SER A 19 -16.63 -7.93 -3.09
N GLU A 20 -17.03 -8.40 -4.28
CA GLU A 20 -17.82 -7.60 -5.22
C GLU A 20 -19.15 -7.13 -4.61
N ASP A 21 -19.89 -8.05 -3.99
CA ASP A 21 -21.16 -7.74 -3.33
C ASP A 21 -20.98 -6.79 -2.14
N ALA A 22 -19.94 -7.01 -1.33
CA ALA A 22 -19.64 -6.16 -0.18
C ALA A 22 -19.23 -4.75 -0.61
N PHE A 23 -18.48 -4.62 -1.70
CA PHE A 23 -18.13 -3.31 -2.25
C PHE A 23 -19.35 -2.61 -2.86
N ASN A 24 -20.21 -3.33 -3.58
CA ASN A 24 -21.40 -2.72 -4.15
C ASN A 24 -22.32 -2.24 -3.03
N LEU A 25 -22.49 -3.02 -1.96
CA LEU A 25 -23.21 -2.61 -0.76
C LEU A 25 -22.53 -1.44 -0.03
N PHE A 26 -21.20 -1.45 0.05
CA PHE A 26 -20.42 -0.37 0.63
C PHE A 26 -20.56 0.92 -0.17
N ALA A 27 -20.43 0.86 -1.49
CA ALA A 27 -20.67 1.97 -2.40
C ALA A 27 -22.10 2.47 -2.22
N ASP A 28 -23.11 1.60 -2.24
CA ASP A 28 -24.52 1.98 -2.04
C ASP A 28 -24.79 2.64 -0.68
N LYS A 29 -24.23 2.12 0.41
CA LYS A 29 -24.38 2.68 1.76
C LYS A 29 -23.62 4.00 1.89
N THR A 30 -22.43 4.09 1.30
CA THR A 30 -21.58 5.29 1.29
C THR A 30 -22.22 6.39 0.45
N ILE A 31 -22.83 6.06 -0.70
CA ILE A 31 -23.62 6.95 -1.55
C ILE A 31 -24.84 7.49 -0.80
N ARG A 32 -25.57 6.61 -0.09
CA ARG A 32 -26.74 7.04 0.71
C ARG A 32 -26.34 7.90 1.92
N GLY A 33 -25.19 7.61 2.54
CA GLY A 33 -24.69 8.34 3.71
C GLY A 33 -24.04 9.68 3.39
N LEU A 34 -23.56 9.89 2.16
CA LEU A 34 -22.90 11.11 1.76
C LEU A 34 -23.82 12.03 0.92
N GLN A 35 -24.72 12.77 1.57
CA GLN A 35 -25.64 13.71 0.92
C GLN A 35 -24.99 15.04 0.42
N LYS A 36 -23.86 14.99 -0.29
CA LYS A 36 -23.24 16.18 -0.93
C LYS A 36 -22.65 15.84 -2.31
N GLU A 37 -22.73 16.76 -3.27
CA GLU A 37 -22.17 16.61 -4.63
C GLU A 37 -20.69 16.15 -4.65
N ALA A 38 -19.90 16.56 -3.65
CA ALA A 38 -18.51 16.16 -3.50
C ALA A 38 -18.34 14.63 -3.35
N ALA A 39 -19.31 13.96 -2.75
CA ALA A 39 -19.30 12.52 -2.53
C ALA A 39 -19.78 11.70 -3.73
N GLN A 40 -20.69 12.24 -4.53
CA GLN A 40 -21.06 11.65 -5.82
C GLN A 40 -19.86 11.66 -6.77
N LYS A 41 -19.14 12.79 -6.85
CA LYS A 41 -17.89 12.90 -7.62
C LYS A 41 -16.82 11.93 -7.12
N PHE A 42 -16.68 11.79 -5.80
CA PHE A 42 -15.73 10.86 -5.20
C PHE A 42 -16.08 9.39 -5.52
N THR A 43 -17.31 8.97 -5.32
CA THR A 43 -17.71 7.58 -5.58
C THR A 43 -17.68 7.22 -7.06
N ALA A 44 -18.11 8.14 -7.93
CA ALA A 44 -17.97 7.98 -9.37
C ALA A 44 -16.49 7.82 -9.78
N SER A 45 -15.57 8.50 -9.09
CA SER A 45 -14.13 8.31 -9.30
C SER A 45 -13.66 6.92 -8.83
N LEU A 46 -14.14 6.42 -7.68
CA LEU A 46 -13.81 5.07 -7.19
C LEU A 46 -14.17 4.00 -8.24
N ALA A 47 -15.38 4.07 -8.80
CA ALA A 47 -15.84 3.15 -9.82
C ALA A 47 -15.05 3.31 -11.13
N LYS A 48 -14.87 4.55 -11.60
CA LYS A 48 -14.18 4.88 -12.86
C LYS A 48 -12.72 4.44 -12.87
N TYR A 49 -12.03 4.54 -11.74
CA TYR A 49 -10.62 4.19 -11.60
C TYR A 49 -10.39 2.78 -11.06
N SER A 50 -11.43 1.93 -11.00
CA SER A 50 -11.28 0.54 -10.59
C SER A 50 -11.65 -0.41 -11.71
N LYS A 51 -10.92 -1.52 -11.84
CA LYS A 51 -11.28 -2.62 -12.75
C LYS A 51 -11.10 -3.95 -12.04
N TRP A 52 -11.94 -4.91 -12.41
CA TRP A 52 -11.76 -6.30 -12.00
C TRP A 52 -10.84 -7.00 -12.98
N ILE A 53 -9.86 -7.72 -12.45
CA ILE A 53 -8.97 -8.57 -13.23
C ILE A 53 -8.92 -9.97 -12.63
N MET A 54 -8.51 -10.95 -13.42
CA MET A 54 -8.23 -12.30 -12.94
C MET A 54 -6.73 -12.43 -12.64
N VAL A 55 -6.37 -12.85 -11.44
CA VAL A 55 -4.98 -13.11 -11.02
C VAL A 55 -4.95 -14.49 -10.37
N GLY A 56 -4.25 -15.44 -10.98
CA GLY A 56 -4.13 -16.79 -10.42
C GLY A 56 -5.45 -17.56 -10.25
N GLY A 57 -6.46 -17.28 -11.09
CA GLY A 57 -7.79 -17.87 -10.97
C GLY A 57 -8.73 -17.16 -9.98
N GLU A 58 -8.22 -16.18 -9.23
CA GLU A 58 -9.01 -15.34 -8.34
C GLU A 58 -9.35 -13.99 -8.99
N ARG A 59 -10.60 -13.54 -8.80
CA ARG A 59 -11.02 -12.22 -9.26
C ARG A 59 -10.56 -11.16 -8.26
N ARG A 60 -9.69 -10.26 -8.68
CA ARG A 60 -9.12 -9.18 -7.85
C ARG A 60 -9.47 -7.81 -8.40
N ARG A 61 -9.74 -6.85 -7.52
CA ARG A 61 -9.93 -5.45 -7.90
C ARG A 61 -8.58 -4.78 -7.97
N ILE A 62 -8.34 -4.03 -9.04
CA ILE A 62 -7.21 -3.12 -9.13
C ILE A 62 -7.69 -1.69 -9.31
N PHE A 63 -6.97 -0.76 -8.70
CA PHE A 63 -7.19 0.67 -8.83
C PHE A 63 -6.12 1.29 -9.71
N SER A 64 -6.54 2.18 -10.60
CA SER A 64 -5.71 2.98 -11.50
C SER A 64 -5.73 4.43 -11.01
N VAL A 65 -5.01 4.67 -9.92
CA VAL A 65 -4.84 6.03 -9.35
C VAL A 65 -3.63 6.70 -10.01
N GLU A 66 -3.56 8.03 -9.98
CA GLU A 66 -2.35 8.77 -10.40
C GLU A 66 -1.13 8.25 -9.62
N PRO A 67 -0.08 7.73 -10.31
CA PRO A 67 1.06 7.09 -9.65
C PRO A 67 1.75 7.96 -8.59
N GLU A 68 1.90 9.27 -8.84
CA GLU A 68 2.56 10.18 -7.90
C GLU A 68 1.81 10.30 -6.57
N LYS A 69 0.47 10.27 -6.63
CA LYS A 69 -0.40 10.33 -5.46
C LYS A 69 -0.37 9.02 -4.66
N GLN A 70 -0.29 7.91 -5.36
CA GLN A 70 -0.11 6.59 -4.76
C GLN A 70 1.23 6.50 -4.05
N ASP A 71 2.31 6.90 -4.72
CA ASP A 71 3.65 6.87 -4.17
C ASP A 71 3.76 7.74 -2.91
N GLN A 72 3.22 8.96 -2.94
CA GLN A 72 3.18 9.84 -1.75
C GLN A 72 2.46 9.19 -0.56
N TYR A 73 1.30 8.55 -0.81
CA TYR A 73 0.52 7.94 0.25
C TYR A 73 1.19 6.67 0.79
N PHE A 74 1.68 5.79 -0.08
CA PHE A 74 2.38 4.56 0.32
C PHE A 74 3.70 4.87 1.00
N GLU A 75 4.46 5.87 0.54
CA GLU A 75 5.67 6.33 1.21
C GLU A 75 5.38 6.75 2.65
N LYS A 76 4.29 7.49 2.89
CA LYS A 76 3.87 7.87 4.24
C LYS A 76 3.57 6.65 5.12
N LEU A 77 2.90 5.64 4.59
CA LEU A 77 2.65 4.38 5.30
C LEU A 77 3.95 3.65 5.65
N VAL A 78 4.86 3.56 4.68
CA VAL A 78 6.17 2.92 4.85
C VAL A 78 7.01 3.63 5.91
N ARG A 79 7.09 4.97 5.88
CA ARG A 79 7.78 5.77 6.90
C ARG A 79 7.15 5.62 8.28
N GLY A 80 5.82 5.55 8.35
CA GLY A 80 5.10 5.31 9.60
C GLY A 80 5.39 3.92 10.19
N ALA A 81 5.34 2.87 9.36
CA ALA A 81 5.68 1.50 9.76
C ALA A 81 7.13 1.39 10.26
N TYR A 82 8.07 2.04 9.55
CA TYR A 82 9.46 2.13 9.97
C TYR A 82 9.58 2.79 11.35
N TYR A 83 8.92 3.92 11.58
CA TYR A 83 8.96 4.62 12.86
C TYR A 83 8.40 3.77 14.00
N ILE A 84 7.31 3.03 13.77
CA ILE A 84 6.73 2.11 14.76
C ILE A 84 7.74 1.02 15.14
N ALA A 85 8.48 0.47 14.17
CA ALA A 85 9.44 -0.60 14.42
C ALA A 85 10.72 -0.16 15.13
N PHE A 86 11.20 1.07 14.89
CA PHE A 86 12.55 1.47 15.31
C PHE A 86 12.61 2.76 16.13
N GLY A 87 11.50 3.49 16.28
CA GLY A 87 11.44 4.74 17.05
C GLY A 87 12.18 5.92 16.41
N GLU A 88 12.62 5.78 15.15
CA GLU A 88 13.38 6.80 14.42
C GLU A 88 12.82 6.98 13.00
N PRO A 89 13.02 8.14 12.35
CA PRO A 89 12.53 8.36 10.99
C PRO A 89 13.39 7.59 9.97
N ALA A 90 12.74 6.98 8.98
CA ALA A 90 13.44 6.35 7.87
C ALA A 90 14.24 7.36 7.04
N ARG A 91 15.46 7.01 6.66
CA ARG A 91 16.33 7.82 5.78
C ARG A 91 16.57 7.10 4.46
N GLY A 92 16.65 7.86 3.36
CA GLY A 92 16.85 7.31 2.02
C GLY A 92 15.62 7.45 1.12
N ARG A 93 15.76 6.91 -0.10
CA ARG A 93 14.70 6.88 -1.10
C ARG A 93 13.76 5.72 -0.81
N ILE A 94 12.46 5.96 -0.93
CA ILE A 94 11.44 4.92 -0.78
C ILE A 94 10.85 4.61 -2.14
N VAL A 95 10.79 3.33 -2.47
CA VAL A 95 10.10 2.80 -3.64
C VAL A 95 8.97 1.91 -3.14
N THR A 96 7.77 2.08 -3.68
CA THR A 96 6.61 1.30 -3.25
C THR A 96 5.95 0.58 -4.41
N ALA A 97 5.36 -0.58 -4.11
CA ALA A 97 4.61 -1.37 -5.07
C ALA A 97 3.43 -2.04 -4.37
N SER A 98 2.32 -2.20 -5.07
CA SER A 98 1.18 -2.98 -4.59
C SER A 98 0.53 -3.69 -5.78
N PRO A 99 0.22 -4.99 -5.70
CA PRO A 99 -0.46 -5.69 -6.78
C PRO A 99 -1.90 -5.20 -6.99
N GLN A 100 -2.51 -4.55 -5.98
CA GLN A 100 -3.86 -3.99 -6.05
C GLN A 100 -3.89 -2.59 -6.70
N PHE A 101 -2.72 -1.98 -6.94
CA PHE A 101 -2.62 -0.64 -7.52
C PHE A 101 -1.66 -0.66 -8.71
N TYR A 102 -2.19 -0.33 -9.88
CA TYR A 102 -1.42 -0.43 -11.11
C TYR A 102 -0.33 0.66 -11.18
N SER A 103 0.94 0.25 -11.16
CA SER A 103 2.08 1.11 -11.43
C SER A 103 2.61 0.82 -12.84
N PRO A 104 2.48 1.77 -13.80
CA PRO A 104 2.99 1.60 -15.16
C PRO A 104 4.50 1.36 -15.16
N GLY A 105 4.98 0.39 -15.94
CA GLY A 105 6.41 0.12 -16.11
C GLY A 105 7.07 -0.72 -15.02
N LEU A 106 6.32 -1.17 -14.00
CA LEU A 106 6.82 -2.07 -12.97
C LEU A 106 6.66 -3.54 -13.41
N ASP A 107 7.76 -4.29 -13.47
CA ASP A 107 7.71 -5.74 -13.72
C ASP A 107 7.43 -6.49 -12.41
N TYR A 108 6.14 -6.67 -12.11
CA TYR A 108 5.68 -7.38 -10.92
C TYR A 108 6.12 -8.84 -10.88
N LYS A 109 6.31 -9.49 -12.04
CA LYS A 109 6.76 -10.88 -12.09
C LYS A 109 8.20 -10.97 -11.62
N THR A 110 9.08 -10.16 -12.20
CA THR A 110 10.50 -10.09 -11.82
C THR A 110 10.67 -9.66 -10.37
N LEU A 111 9.85 -8.73 -9.86
CA LEU A 111 9.85 -8.37 -8.44
C LEU A 111 9.46 -9.54 -7.54
N ALA A 112 8.38 -10.26 -7.88
CA ALA A 112 7.94 -11.40 -7.09
C ALA A 112 8.96 -12.55 -7.09
N GLU A 113 9.61 -12.82 -8.23
CA GLU A 113 10.61 -13.88 -8.35
C GLU A 113 11.90 -13.57 -7.55
N ASN A 114 12.37 -12.32 -7.59
CA ASN A 114 13.62 -11.94 -6.91
C ASN A 114 13.43 -11.60 -5.44
N LEU A 115 12.38 -10.85 -5.09
CA LEU A 115 12.16 -10.39 -3.71
C LEU A 115 11.25 -11.34 -2.94
N GLY A 116 10.34 -12.07 -3.60
CA GLY A 116 9.40 -12.98 -2.93
C GLY A 116 10.04 -13.96 -1.94
N PRO A 117 11.17 -14.62 -2.27
CA PRO A 117 11.87 -15.49 -1.32
C PRO A 117 12.33 -14.75 -0.06
N VAL A 118 12.91 -13.56 -0.21
CA VAL A 118 13.38 -12.72 0.90
C VAL A 118 12.21 -12.20 1.74
N LEU A 119 11.13 -11.76 1.09
CA LEU A 119 9.94 -11.21 1.74
C LEU A 119 9.15 -12.25 2.54
N ASN A 120 9.32 -13.54 2.22
CA ASN A 120 8.64 -14.65 2.89
C ASN A 120 9.52 -15.41 3.88
N ASP A 121 10.82 -15.11 3.96
CA ASP A 121 11.73 -15.71 4.93
C ASP A 121 11.57 -15.05 6.31
N GLY A 122 11.03 -15.78 7.28
CA GLY A 122 10.83 -15.31 8.66
C GLY A 122 12.11 -15.08 9.46
N SER A 123 13.27 -15.57 8.99
CA SER A 123 14.57 -15.24 9.58
C SER A 123 15.06 -13.85 9.17
N ILE A 124 14.61 -13.35 8.01
CA ILE A 124 14.94 -12.03 7.46
C ILE A 124 13.85 -11.02 7.80
N MET A 125 12.58 -11.39 7.60
CA MET A 125 11.41 -10.55 7.75
C MET A 125 10.70 -10.85 9.07
N LYS A 126 10.77 -9.92 10.01
CA LYS A 126 10.12 -10.03 11.32
C LYS A 126 8.80 -9.30 11.34
N GLU A 127 7.78 -9.92 11.90
CA GLU A 127 6.51 -9.27 12.16
C GLU A 127 6.59 -8.42 13.44
N TYR A 128 5.97 -7.25 13.41
CA TYR A 128 5.94 -6.32 14.54
C TYR A 128 4.52 -6.19 15.09
N GLU A 129 4.41 -6.01 16.41
CA GLU A 129 3.12 -5.82 17.06
C GLU A 129 2.51 -4.46 16.69
N CYS A 130 1.20 -4.47 16.42
CA CYS A 130 0.41 -3.29 16.10
C CYS A 130 -0.82 -3.24 16.99
N PRO A 131 -1.32 -2.05 17.36
CA PRO A 131 -2.54 -1.92 18.18
C PRO A 131 -3.81 -2.52 17.55
N ASN A 132 -3.84 -2.70 16.23
CA ASN A 132 -5.00 -3.25 15.52
C ASN A 132 -4.56 -4.14 14.35
N PRO A 133 -4.15 -5.39 14.62
CA PRO A 133 -3.59 -6.30 13.63
C PRO A 133 -4.61 -6.77 12.59
N ASP A 134 -5.92 -6.64 12.83
CA ASP A 134 -6.93 -6.97 11.82
C ASP A 134 -6.96 -5.93 10.69
N ILE A 135 -6.56 -4.70 11.01
CA ILE A 135 -6.52 -3.59 10.05
C ILE A 135 -5.12 -3.41 9.47
N PHE A 136 -4.08 -3.53 10.28
CA PHE A 136 -2.71 -3.19 9.89
C PHE A 136 -1.72 -4.15 10.52
N ARG A 137 -1.05 -4.93 9.68
CA ARG A 137 0.11 -5.75 10.02
C ARG A 137 1.26 -5.33 9.13
N PHE A 138 2.48 -5.47 9.64
CA PHE A 138 3.64 -5.31 8.78
C PHE A 138 4.77 -6.22 9.20
N ARG A 139 5.55 -6.65 8.21
CA ARG A 139 6.80 -7.38 8.38
C ARG A 139 7.95 -6.56 7.84
N PHE A 140 9.08 -6.66 8.50
CA PHE A 140 10.22 -5.81 8.25
C PHE A 140 11.52 -6.61 8.25
N GLY A 141 12.35 -6.41 7.23
CA GLY A 141 13.75 -6.83 7.20
C GLY A 141 14.65 -5.62 6.95
N ARG A 142 15.75 -5.50 7.69
CA ARG A 142 16.77 -4.46 7.47
C ARG A 142 18.17 -5.05 7.44
N GLU A 143 19.01 -4.42 6.63
CA GLU A 143 20.44 -4.66 6.59
C GLU A 143 21.19 -3.33 6.67
N GLY A 144 22.32 -3.34 7.37
CA GLY A 144 23.14 -2.15 7.61
C GLY A 144 22.60 -1.22 8.70
N THR A 145 23.20 -0.03 8.78
CA THR A 145 22.87 1.03 9.75
C THR A 145 22.67 2.36 9.04
N PRO A 146 21.83 3.26 9.59
CA PRO A 146 21.66 4.60 9.02
C PRO A 146 23.01 5.32 8.83
N PRO A 147 23.20 6.11 7.75
CA PRO A 147 22.25 6.37 6.66
C PRO A 147 22.28 5.34 5.51
N LYS A 148 23.20 4.36 5.54
CA LYS A 148 23.38 3.35 4.48
C LYS A 148 22.52 2.10 4.68
N GLN A 149 21.37 2.27 5.33
CA GLN A 149 20.49 1.15 5.64
C GLN A 149 19.63 0.82 4.43
N ALA A 150 19.57 -0.46 4.09
CA ALA A 150 18.56 -1.00 3.19
C ALA A 150 17.46 -1.66 4.03
N ALA A 151 16.21 -1.48 3.62
CA ALA A 151 15.10 -2.12 4.29
C ALA A 151 14.00 -2.55 3.32
N ALA A 152 13.38 -3.68 3.63
CA ALA A 152 12.20 -4.20 2.96
C ALA A 152 11.05 -4.31 3.96
N ILE A 153 9.87 -3.88 3.51
CA ILE A 153 8.70 -3.70 4.37
C ILE A 153 7.49 -4.22 3.61
N VAL A 154 6.79 -5.18 4.20
CA VAL A 154 5.52 -5.68 3.66
C VAL A 154 4.43 -5.23 4.61
N ILE A 155 3.55 -4.37 4.15
CA ILE A 155 2.38 -3.89 4.88
C ILE A 155 1.17 -4.65 4.37
N LEU A 156 0.38 -5.21 5.29
CA LEU A 156 -0.89 -5.86 5.00
C LEU A 156 -2.02 -5.07 5.66
N LEU A 157 -2.90 -4.51 4.83
CA LEU A 157 -4.07 -3.76 5.25
C LEU A 157 -5.35 -4.57 5.06
N TYR A 158 -6.20 -4.61 6.08
CA TYR A 158 -7.47 -5.35 6.11
C TYR A 158 -7.34 -6.81 5.64
N GLY A 159 -6.20 -7.45 5.92
CA GLY A 159 -5.93 -8.85 5.60
C GLY A 159 -5.69 -9.18 4.13
N SER A 160 -5.81 -8.24 3.19
CA SER A 160 -5.76 -8.57 1.75
C SER A 160 -5.10 -7.53 0.84
N VAL A 161 -4.84 -6.31 1.33
CA VAL A 161 -4.17 -5.28 0.54
C VAL A 161 -2.71 -5.26 0.94
N GLU A 162 -1.84 -5.64 0.01
CA GLU A 162 -0.41 -5.74 0.25
C GLU A 162 0.30 -4.53 -0.36
N ILE A 163 1.16 -3.89 0.43
CA ILE A 163 2.04 -2.82 -0.02
C ILE A 163 3.47 -3.23 0.32
N LEU A 164 4.30 -3.36 -0.70
CA LEU A 164 5.74 -3.50 -0.56
C LEU A 164 6.38 -2.11 -0.54
N GLY A 165 7.20 -1.86 0.46
CA GLY A 165 8.08 -0.71 0.56
C GLY A 165 9.54 -1.16 0.58
N LEU A 166 10.37 -0.53 -0.24
CA LEU A 166 11.82 -0.67 -0.23
C LEU A 166 12.43 0.67 0.15
N ILE A 167 13.29 0.67 1.15
CA ILE A 167 14.10 1.82 1.55
C ILE A 167 15.50 1.55 1.06
N THR A 168 15.97 2.39 0.13
CA THR A 168 17.33 2.30 -0.39
C THR A 168 18.18 3.43 0.17
N PRO A 169 19.46 3.18 0.50
CA PRO A 169 20.42 4.23 0.78
C PRO A 169 20.36 5.29 -0.31
N GLN A 170 20.48 6.56 0.09
CA GLN A 170 20.68 7.62 -0.88
C GLN A 170 22.17 7.63 -1.21
N ASP A 171 22.53 7.39 -2.47
CA ASP A 171 23.92 7.53 -2.88
C ASP A 171 24.37 8.97 -2.64
N GLU A 172 25.49 9.15 -1.93
CA GLU A 172 26.21 10.41 -1.92
C GLU A 172 26.94 10.55 -3.27
N GLN A 173 26.22 10.92 -4.33
CA GLN A 173 26.74 11.50 -5.59
C GLN A 173 25.57 11.91 -6.50
N GLY A 174 25.47 13.12 -7.06
CA GLY A 174 26.46 14.19 -7.18
C GLY A 174 25.84 15.57 -7.37
N GLY A 175 26.71 16.59 -7.35
CA GLY A 175 26.42 17.97 -7.72
C GLY A 175 26.53 18.23 -9.22
#